data_AF-A0A3A4MVW4-F1
#
_entry.id   AF-A0A3A4MVW4-F1
#
_cell.length_a   1.000
_cell.length_b   1.000
_cell.length_c   1.000
_cell.angle_alpha   90.00
_cell.angle_beta   90.00
_cell.angle_gamma   90.00
#
_symmetry.space_group_name_H-M   'P 1'
#
loop_
_entity.id
_entity.type
_entity.pdbx_description
1 polymer ?
#
loop_
_entity_poly.entity_id
_entity_poly.type
_entity_poly.pdbx_seq_one_letter_code
_entity_poly.pdbx_strand_id
1 'polypeptide(L)' 'MAVCWLFPGKIINIDSPCLDCGEPIHVEVKDGQILKKQPEEIIGHVSVPFFSWMQDPGFA' A
#
# COMPACT_ATOMS: atom_id res chain seq x y z
N MET A 1 2.16 1.82 2.68
CA MET A 1 2.66 0.43 2.54
C MET A 1 3.71 0.04 3.61
N ALA A 2 3.81 0.76 4.74
CA ALA A 2 4.83 0.48 5.75
C ALA A 2 4.64 -0.85 6.51
N VAL A 3 3.40 -1.37 6.58
CA VAL A 3 3.05 -2.54 7.42
C VAL A 3 3.80 -3.82 7.03
N CYS A 4 4.18 -4.01 5.76
CA CYS A 4 4.90 -5.22 5.35
C CYS A 4 6.29 -5.35 6.01
N TRP A 5 6.92 -4.25 6.40
CA TRP A 5 8.21 -4.25 7.09
C TRP A 5 8.13 -4.71 8.55
N LEU A 6 6.94 -4.73 9.15
CA LEU A 6 6.73 -5.25 10.51
C LEU A 6 6.78 -6.78 10.58
N PHE A 7 6.70 -7.47 9.44
CA PHE A 7 6.64 -8.93 9.35
C PHE A 7 7.62 -9.49 8.31
N PRO A 8 8.94 -9.43 8.56
CA PRO A 8 9.95 -9.83 7.59
C PRO A 8 9.75 -11.26 7.07
N GLY A 9 9.87 -11.44 5.75
CA GLY A 9 9.77 -12.73 5.07
C GLY A 9 8.34 -13.29 4.96
N LYS A 10 7.32 -12.57 5.45
CA LYS A 10 5.91 -12.96 5.37
C LYS A 10 5.22 -12.26 4.22
N ILE A 11 4.26 -12.96 3.62
CA ILE A 11 3.32 -12.35 2.67
C ILE A 11 2.22 -11.70 3.50
N ILE A 12 1.99 -10.42 3.24
CA ILE A 12 0.90 -9.63 3.81
C ILE A 12 -0.18 -9.48 2.75
N ASN A 13 -1.39 -9.86 3.13
CA ASN A 13 -2.60 -9.64 2.34
C ASN A 13 -3.24 -8.32 2.78
N ILE A 14 -3.57 -7.47 1.82
CA ILE A 14 -4.21 -6.18 2.03
C ILE A 14 -5.53 -6.19 1.26
N ASP A 15 -6.63 -6.15 1.98
CA ASP A 15 -7.98 -6.03 1.44
C ASP A 15 -8.54 -4.66 1.79
N SER A 16 -9.03 -3.93 0.78
CA SER A 16 -9.56 -2.57 0.94
C SER A 16 -10.60 -2.30 -0.14
N PRO A 17 -11.62 -1.46 0.11
CA PRO A 17 -12.39 -0.88 -0.98
C PRO A 17 -11.56 0.17 -1.74
N CYS A 18 -11.90 0.38 -3.01
CA CYS A 18 -11.48 1.54 -3.78
C CYS A 18 -12.07 2.81 -3.17
N LEU A 19 -11.25 3.84 -2.98
CA LEU A 19 -11.70 5.09 -2.35
C LEU A 19 -12.61 5.94 -3.26
N ASP A 20 -12.63 5.67 -4.57
CA ASP A 20 -13.48 6.38 -5.54
C ASP A 20 -14.84 5.66 -5.74
N CYS A 21 -14.81 4.38 -6.12
CA CYS A 21 -16.01 3.62 -6.48
C CYS A 21 -16.48 2.58 -5.45
N GLY A 22 -15.68 2.26 -4.44
CA GLY A 22 -16.02 1.27 -3.41
C GLY A 22 -15.79 -0.20 -3.79
N GLU A 23 -15.45 -0.50 -5.05
CA GLU A 23 -15.15 -1.86 -5.50
C GLU A 23 -13.94 -2.48 -4.78
N PRO A 24 -13.89 -3.80 -4.59
CA PRO A 24 -12.85 -4.45 -3.81
C PRO A 24 -11.48 -4.37 -4.50
N ILE A 25 -10.45 -4.13 -3.69
CA ILE A 25 -9.04 -4.17 -4.05
C ILE A 25 -8.34 -5.19 -3.16
N HIS A 26 -7.51 -6.03 -3.78
CA HIS A 26 -6.65 -7.00 -3.10
C HIS A 26 -5.20 -6.82 -3.54
N VAL A 27 -4.28 -6.80 -2.57
CA VAL A 27 -2.83 -6.71 -2.83
C VAL A 27 -2.08 -7.68 -1.94
N GLU A 28 -1.17 -8.45 -2.54
CA GLU A 28 -0.20 -9.28 -1.84
C GLU A 28 1.16 -8.58 -1.85
N VAL A 29 1.75 -8.38 -0.68
CA VAL A 29 3.05 -7.71 -0.52
C VAL A 29 4.00 -8.57 0.30
N LYS A 30 5.27 -8.64 -0.10
CA LYS A 30 6.34 -9.27 0.69
C LYS A 30 7.58 -8.40 0.65
N ASP A 31 8.10 -8.03 1.82
CA ASP A 31 9.36 -7.30 1.97
C ASP A 31 9.46 -6.05 1.05
N GLY A 32 8.37 -5.26 1.00
CA GLY A 32 8.27 -4.05 0.19
C GLY A 32 7.91 -4.27 -1.29
N GLN A 33 7.83 -5.51 -1.76
CA GLN A 33 7.51 -5.84 -3.15
C GLN A 33 6.07 -6.29 -3.30
N ILE A 34 5.37 -5.74 -4.29
CA ILE A 34 4.03 -6.19 -4.66
C ILE A 34 4.18 -7.47 -5.49
N LEU A 35 3.60 -8.57 -4.99
CA LEU A 35 3.60 -9.86 -5.67
C LEU A 35 2.37 -10.02 -6.57
N LYS A 36 1.23 -9.50 -6.11
CA LYS A 36 -0.05 -9.56 -6.82
C LYS A 36 -0.90 -8.34 -6.49
N LYS A 37 -1.67 -7.88 -7.46
CA LYS A 37 -2.66 -6.80 -7.30
C LYS A 37 -3.89 -7.09 -8.15
N GLN A 38 -5.06 -6.86 -7.57
CA GLN A 38 -6.34 -7.01 -8.25
C GLN A 38 -7.27 -5.86 -7.84
N PRO A 39 -7.79 -5.06 -8.80
CA PRO A 39 -7.48 -5.10 -10.24
C PRO A 39 -6.01 -4.77 -10.56
N GLU A 40 -5.54 -5.07 -11.78
CA GLU A 40 -4.14 -4.83 -12.15
C GLU A 40 -3.83 -3.33 -12.29
N GLU A 41 -4.84 -2.53 -12.57
CA GLU A 41 -4.76 -1.10 -12.85
C GLU A 41 -4.82 -0.22 -11.58
N ILE A 42 -4.73 -0.82 -10.39
CA ILE A 42 -4.80 -0.04 -9.14
C ILE A 42 -3.69 1.02 -9.05
N ILE A 43 -4.04 2.16 -8.47
CA ILE A 43 -3.13 3.28 -8.21
C ILE A 43 -3.17 3.60 -6.71
N GLY A 44 -1.99 3.74 -6.10
CA GLY A 44 -1.86 4.30 -4.77
C GLY A 44 -1.77 5.83 -4.82
N HIS A 45 -2.59 6.52 -4.04
CA HIS A 45 -2.51 7.97 -3.87
C HIS A 45 -1.90 8.33 -2.52
N VAL A 46 -1.04 9.34 -2.51
CA VAL A 46 -0.49 9.97 -1.31
C VAL A 46 -0.58 11.49 -1.48
N SER A 47 -1.08 12.22 -0.47
CA SER A 47 -1.32 13.67 -0.58
C SER A 47 -0.03 14.49 -0.49
N VAL A 48 1.01 13.93 0.14
CA VAL A 48 2.36 14.50 0.22
C VAL A 48 3.32 13.53 -0.47
N PRO A 49 4.24 14.00 -1.35
CA PRO A 49 5.22 13.12 -1.97
C PRO A 49 6.10 12.41 -0.93
N PHE A 50 6.48 11.16 -1.20
CA PHE A 50 7.25 10.32 -0.27
C PHE A 50 8.54 11.00 0.26
N PHE A 51 9.27 11.71 -0.59
CA PHE A 51 10.50 12.40 -0.20
C PHE A 51 10.28 13.54 0.81
N SER A 52 9.04 14.01 0.94
CA SER A 52 8.65 15.05 1.90
C SER A 52 8.08 14.48 3.21
N TRP A 53 7.90 13.17 3.34
CA TRP A 53 7.35 12.56 4.57
C TRP A 53 8.26 12.74 5.79
N MET A 54 9.57 12.87 5.57
CA MET A 54 10.51 13.18 6.67
C MET A 54 10.34 14.61 7.23
N GLN A 55 9.68 15.51 6.49
CA GLN A 55 9.44 16.88 6.91
C GLN A 55 8.17 17.02 7.76
N ASP A 56 7.22 16.08 7.59
CA ASP A 56 6.00 15.98 8.36
C ASP A 56 5.68 14.50 8.68
N PRO A 57 6.15 13.99 9.84
CA PRO A 57 6.06 12.57 10.18
C PRO A 57 4.63 12.08 10.40
N GLY A 58 3.62 12.97 10.46
CA GLY A 58 2.21 12.58 10.51
C GLY A 58 1.72 11.87 9.24
N PHE A 59 2.49 11.98 8.14
CA PHE A 59 2.20 11.33 6.86
C PHE A 59 3.06 10.08 6.57
N ALA A 60 4.00 9.74 7.46
CA ALA A 60 4.93 8.62 7.31
C ALA A 60 4.37 7.28 7.82
#